data_AF-A0A920NWT8-F1
#
_entry.id   AF-A0A920NWT8-F1
#
_cell.length_a   1.000
_cell.length_b   1.000
_cell.length_c   1.000
_cell.angle_alpha   90.00
_cell.angle_beta   90.00
_cell.angle_gamma   90.00
#
_symmetry.space_group_name_H-M   'P 1'
#
loop_
_entity.id
_entity.type
_entity.pdbx_description
1 polymer ?
#
loop_
_entity_poly.entity_id
_entity_poly.type
_entity_poly.pdbx_seq_one_letter_code
_entity_poly.pdbx_strand_id
1 'polypeptide(L)'
;MLRKFFKGSPNPSKEILEYNFVGNPVRQEITSFTHTNKAVNSNDKFKLLILGGSQGSTQLNSLVMDSLSEVKDKKNWEIVHQTGKADKEELNNFYKDLNINYKVESFIKNMGEVYSNCDLVISRAGAMTISELLITHTPSILLPLPWATDDHQTSNAKYLESLGAARVLESDKKNISALASLLTRFSVNKEERLSMINSAKLANNQQTTKAIFKKINESIKKDT
;
A
#
# COMPACT_ATOMS: atom_id res chain seq x y z
N MET A 1 -3.29 -27.30 30.07
CA MET A 1 -2.14 -27.00 29.17
C MET A 1 -2.72 -26.41 27.87
N LEU A 2 -2.85 -25.08 27.79
CA LEU A 2 -3.43 -24.40 26.62
C LEU A 2 -2.31 -24.07 25.63
N ARG A 3 -2.27 -24.76 24.48
CA ARG A 3 -1.37 -24.41 23.37
C ARG A 3 -1.96 -23.19 22.64
N LYS A 4 -1.24 -22.07 22.64
CA LYS A 4 -1.61 -20.87 21.88
C LYS A 4 -0.88 -20.86 20.54
N PHE A 5 -1.63 -20.61 19.48
CA PHE A 5 -1.13 -20.54 18.10
C PHE A 5 -1.27 -19.11 17.58
N PHE A 6 -0.22 -18.59 16.94
CA PHE A 6 -0.23 -17.28 16.27
C PHE A 6 -0.34 -17.50 14.76
N LYS A 7 -1.44 -17.06 14.13
CA LYS A 7 -1.73 -17.29 12.71
C LYS A 7 -1.84 -15.95 11.97
N GLY A 8 -1.23 -15.86 10.78
CA GLY A 8 -1.19 -14.65 9.95
C GLY A 8 -2.30 -14.51 8.90
N SER A 9 -3.32 -15.39 8.89
CA SER A 9 -4.43 -15.35 7.92
C SER A 9 -5.70 -16.04 8.46
N PRO A 10 -6.93 -15.63 8.06
CA PRO A 10 -8.16 -15.87 8.83
C PRO A 10 -8.95 -17.18 8.58
N ASN A 11 -8.53 -18.14 7.74
CA ASN A 11 -9.42 -19.28 7.43
C ASN A 11 -9.43 -20.38 8.55
N PRO A 12 -10.59 -20.98 8.94
CA PRO A 12 -10.75 -21.67 10.21
C PRO A 12 -10.71 -23.21 10.08
N SER A 13 -9.87 -23.86 10.89
CA SER A 13 -10.16 -25.21 11.39
C SER A 13 -11.09 -25.07 12.60
N LYS A 14 -12.13 -25.90 12.70
CA LYS A 14 -13.16 -25.91 13.78
C LYS A 14 -12.58 -26.29 15.15
N GLU A 15 -11.72 -25.45 15.70
CA GLU A 15 -11.46 -25.33 17.13
C GLU A 15 -11.69 -23.87 17.47
N ILE A 16 -12.50 -23.59 18.50
CA ILE A 16 -12.69 -22.23 19.02
C ILE A 16 -11.39 -21.85 19.73
N LEU A 17 -10.41 -21.41 18.95
CA LEU A 17 -9.18 -20.81 19.43
C LEU A 17 -9.49 -19.34 19.68
N GLU A 18 -9.39 -18.89 20.93
CA GLU A 18 -9.27 -17.45 21.20
C GLU A 18 -8.02 -16.94 20.49
N TYR A 19 -8.21 -16.20 19.41
CA TYR A 19 -7.14 -15.50 18.71
C TYR A 19 -7.26 -14.00 18.98
N ASN A 20 -6.12 -13.36 19.24
CA ASN A 20 -6.03 -11.90 19.33
C ASN A 20 -5.40 -11.41 18.04
N PHE A 21 -6.12 -10.56 17.31
CA PHE A 21 -5.56 -9.90 16.13
C PHE A 21 -4.53 -8.87 16.57
N VAL A 22 -3.30 -9.01 16.10
CA VAL A 22 -2.17 -8.17 16.53
C VAL A 22 -1.52 -7.38 15.39
N GLY A 23 -2.00 -7.56 14.16
CA GLY A 23 -1.39 -6.97 12.96
C GLY A 23 -0.11 -7.69 12.52
N ASN A 24 0.56 -7.14 11.50
CA ASN A 24 1.81 -7.68 10.97
C ASN A 24 3.02 -6.91 11.49
N PRO A 25 4.16 -7.57 11.74
CA PRO A 25 5.39 -6.89 12.09
C PRO A 25 5.86 -6.04 10.91
N VAL A 26 5.97 -4.73 11.11
CA VAL A 26 6.51 -3.79 10.11
C VAL A 26 7.94 -3.44 10.49
N ARG A 27 8.79 -3.30 9.48
CA ARG A 27 10.20 -2.99 9.67
C ARG A 27 10.39 -1.64 10.38
N GLN A 28 11.39 -1.58 11.27
CA GLN A 28 11.60 -0.44 12.17
C GLN A 28 11.86 0.88 11.45
N GLU A 29 12.55 0.82 10.29
CA GLU A 29 12.79 1.98 9.45
C GLU A 29 11.49 2.61 8.97
N ILE A 30 10.43 1.82 8.69
CA ILE A 30 9.12 2.34 8.26
C ILE A 30 8.35 2.94 9.45
N THR A 31 8.36 2.28 10.60
CA THR A 31 7.65 2.77 11.80
C THR A 31 8.15 4.12 12.30
N SER A 32 9.40 4.46 11.97
CA SER A 32 10.01 5.77 12.28
C SER A 32 9.37 6.94 11.51
N PHE A 33 8.56 6.68 10.48
CA PHE A 33 7.92 7.71 9.64
C PHE A 33 6.44 7.95 9.93
N THR A 34 5.91 7.41 11.03
CA THR A 34 4.50 7.53 11.46
C THR A 34 4.00 8.98 11.57
N HIS A 35 4.89 9.94 11.86
CA HIS A 35 4.56 11.36 12.06
C HIS A 35 5.01 12.27 10.92
N THR A 36 5.64 11.73 9.87
CA THR A 36 6.37 12.53 8.87
C THR A 36 5.75 12.44 7.49
N ASN A 37 4.47 12.08 7.37
CA ASN A 37 3.81 12.10 6.06
C ASN A 37 3.79 13.54 5.52
N LYS A 38 4.73 13.83 4.62
CA LYS A 38 5.00 15.12 4.00
C LYS A 38 4.23 15.30 2.69
N ALA A 39 3.52 14.27 2.24
CA ALA A 39 2.74 14.23 0.99
C ALA A 39 2.00 15.55 0.73
N VAL A 40 1.37 16.09 1.78
CA VAL A 40 0.45 17.21 1.64
C VAL A 40 1.14 18.58 1.79
N ASN A 41 2.41 18.64 2.18
CA ASN A 41 3.10 19.91 2.43
C ASN A 41 3.89 20.44 1.22
N SER A 42 3.99 19.67 0.14
CA SER A 42 4.70 20.02 -1.09
C SER A 42 3.71 20.60 -2.11
N ASN A 43 3.80 21.90 -2.42
CA ASN A 43 2.82 22.57 -3.30
C ASN A 43 3.06 22.39 -4.81
N ASP A 44 4.20 21.83 -5.24
CA ASP A 44 4.59 21.94 -6.66
C ASP A 44 4.59 20.62 -7.44
N LYS A 45 4.62 19.46 -6.78
CA LYS A 45 4.69 18.16 -7.45
C LYS A 45 3.77 17.10 -6.84
N PHE A 46 3.13 16.32 -7.70
CA PHE A 46 2.37 15.13 -7.31
C PHE A 46 3.27 13.89 -7.37
N LYS A 47 3.51 13.26 -6.23
CA LYS A 47 4.46 12.15 -6.11
C LYS A 47 3.74 10.81 -6.06
N LEU A 48 3.89 10.01 -7.10
CA LEU A 48 3.24 8.71 -7.23
C LEU A 48 4.24 7.58 -7.00
N LEU A 49 3.93 6.68 -6.07
CA LEU A 49 4.67 5.44 -5.86
C LEU A 49 3.88 4.26 -6.43
N ILE A 50 4.52 3.43 -7.24
CA ILE A 50 3.90 2.22 -7.81
C ILE A 50 4.72 1.00 -7.38
N LEU A 51 4.05 0.02 -6.77
CA LEU A 51 4.65 -1.19 -6.24
C LEU A 51 4.14 -2.40 -7.02
N GLY A 52 4.87 -2.77 -8.07
CA GLY A 52 4.67 -3.99 -8.84
C GLY A 52 5.18 -5.25 -8.13
N GLY A 53 5.89 -5.12 -7.01
CA GLY A 53 6.47 -6.25 -6.26
C GLY A 53 7.85 -6.65 -6.79
N SER A 54 8.68 -7.26 -5.93
CA SER A 54 10.06 -7.62 -6.26
C SER A 54 10.17 -8.73 -7.33
N GLN A 55 9.17 -9.61 -7.40
CA GLN A 55 9.05 -10.61 -8.46
C GLN A 55 8.46 -10.03 -9.77
N GLY A 56 8.05 -8.76 -9.76
CA GLY A 56 7.33 -8.13 -10.85
C GLY A 56 5.85 -8.54 -10.90
N SER A 57 5.00 -7.60 -11.30
CA SER A 57 3.59 -7.87 -11.56
C SER A 57 3.26 -7.25 -12.91
N THR A 58 3.60 -7.96 -13.99
CA THR A 58 3.41 -7.49 -15.37
C THR A 58 1.98 -7.01 -15.60
N GLN A 59 0.97 -7.73 -15.08
CA GLN A 59 -0.44 -7.30 -15.17
C GLN A 59 -0.70 -5.93 -14.51
N LEU A 60 -0.13 -5.67 -13.33
CA LEU A 60 -0.26 -4.36 -12.66
C LEU A 60 0.50 -3.29 -13.46
N ASN A 61 1.72 -3.61 -13.89
CA ASN A 61 2.59 -2.71 -14.62
C ASN A 61 1.94 -2.26 -15.93
N SER A 62 1.42 -3.19 -16.73
CA SER A 62 0.70 -2.88 -17.97
C SER A 62 -0.54 -2.04 -17.71
N LEU A 63 -1.38 -2.41 -16.73
CA LEU A 63 -2.57 -1.63 -16.39
C LEU A 63 -2.22 -0.19 -15.99
N VAL A 64 -1.15 0.00 -15.22
CA VAL A 64 -0.69 1.33 -14.81
C VAL A 64 -0.12 2.11 -16.00
N MET A 65 0.66 1.49 -16.89
CA MET A 65 1.16 2.15 -18.12
C MET A 65 0.01 2.60 -19.03
N ASP A 66 -0.94 1.71 -19.30
CA ASP A 66 -2.11 2.02 -20.13
C ASP A 66 -2.92 3.17 -19.51
N SER A 67 -3.15 3.13 -18.20
CA SER A 67 -3.89 4.17 -17.49
C SER A 67 -3.15 5.50 -17.45
N LEU A 68 -1.84 5.48 -17.28
CA LEU A 68 -1.02 6.70 -17.33
C LEU A 68 -1.08 7.32 -18.72
N SER A 69 -1.17 6.54 -19.80
CA SER A 69 -1.31 7.06 -21.16
C SER A 69 -2.59 7.88 -21.35
N GLU A 70 -3.67 7.56 -20.63
CA GLU A 70 -4.94 8.30 -20.69
C GLU A 70 -4.97 9.61 -19.88
N VAL A 71 -4.06 9.78 -18.90
CA VAL A 71 -4.00 11.00 -18.08
C VAL A 71 -3.47 12.16 -18.93
N LYS A 72 -4.18 13.29 -19.01
CA LYS A 72 -3.77 14.39 -19.90
C LYS A 72 -2.63 15.27 -19.35
N ASP A 73 -2.70 15.66 -18.08
CA ASP A 73 -1.69 16.54 -17.46
C ASP A 73 -0.90 15.78 -16.39
N LYS A 74 0.39 15.55 -16.68
CA LYS A 74 1.35 14.91 -15.79
C LYS A 74 2.62 15.73 -15.60
N LYS A 75 2.68 16.98 -16.06
CA LYS A 75 3.94 17.75 -16.13
C LYS A 75 4.63 17.94 -14.78
N ASN A 76 3.84 17.97 -13.71
CA ASN A 76 4.29 18.16 -12.33
C ASN A 76 4.34 16.84 -11.55
N TRP A 77 4.32 15.69 -12.23
CA TRP A 77 4.35 14.39 -11.55
C TRP A 77 5.79 13.93 -11.34
N GLU A 78 6.00 13.23 -10.24
CA GLU A 78 7.22 12.48 -9.96
C GLU A 78 6.83 11.04 -9.64
N ILE A 79 7.32 10.10 -10.44
CA ILE A 79 6.89 8.70 -10.35
C ILE A 79 8.05 7.81 -9.93
N VAL A 80 7.88 7.09 -8.82
CA VAL A 80 8.76 5.98 -8.46
C VAL A 80 8.02 4.68 -8.74
N HIS A 81 8.54 3.85 -9.64
CA HIS A 81 7.96 2.57 -9.99
C HIS A 81 8.91 1.44 -9.59
N GLN A 82 8.56 0.70 -8.53
CA GLN A 82 9.25 -0.53 -8.16
C GLN A 82 8.69 -1.70 -8.96
N THR A 83 9.56 -2.40 -9.69
CA THR A 83 9.17 -3.55 -10.51
C THR A 83 10.19 -4.70 -10.41
N GLY A 84 9.89 -5.85 -11.00
CA GLY A 84 10.84 -6.94 -11.21
C GLY A 84 11.84 -6.61 -12.31
N LYS A 85 12.89 -7.43 -12.45
CA LYS A 85 13.92 -7.22 -13.49
C LYS A 85 13.37 -7.32 -14.91
N ALA A 86 12.36 -8.17 -15.12
CA ALA A 86 11.78 -8.45 -16.44
C ALA A 86 11.15 -7.20 -17.09
N ASP A 87 10.37 -6.43 -16.33
CA ASP A 87 9.63 -5.29 -16.87
C ASP A 87 10.41 -3.96 -16.77
N LYS A 88 11.65 -3.99 -16.25
CA LYS A 88 12.41 -2.77 -15.95
C LYS A 88 12.74 -1.97 -17.20
N GLU A 89 13.16 -2.62 -18.28
CA GLU A 89 13.54 -1.95 -19.52
C GLU A 89 12.34 -1.30 -20.21
N GLU A 90 11.24 -2.06 -20.34
CA GLU A 90 9.97 -1.59 -20.88
C GLU A 90 9.47 -0.35 -20.14
N LEU A 91 9.43 -0.39 -18.80
CA LEU A 91 9.02 0.75 -17.99
C LEU A 91 9.93 1.96 -18.15
N ASN A 92 11.24 1.77 -18.29
CA ASN A 92 12.15 2.89 -18.53
C ASN A 92 11.86 3.56 -19.87
N ASN A 93 11.61 2.79 -20.92
CA ASN A 93 11.28 3.36 -22.24
C ASN A 93 9.94 4.10 -22.19
N PHE A 94 8.92 3.48 -21.59
CA PHE A 94 7.61 4.10 -21.39
C PHE A 94 7.70 5.47 -20.68
N TYR A 95 8.42 5.55 -19.55
CA TYR A 95 8.51 6.81 -18.82
C TYR A 95 9.37 7.89 -19.48
N LYS A 96 10.37 7.52 -20.29
CA LYS A 96 11.14 8.51 -21.08
C LYS A 96 10.24 9.28 -22.03
N ASP A 97 9.32 8.58 -22.68
CA ASP A 97 8.41 9.16 -23.67
C ASP A 97 7.38 10.09 -23.03
N LEU A 98 7.10 9.93 -21.72
CA LEU A 98 6.16 10.77 -20.98
C LEU A 98 6.72 12.13 -20.54
N ASN A 99 8.04 12.37 -20.66
CA ASN A 99 8.70 13.61 -20.27
C ASN A 99 8.35 14.09 -18.84
N ILE A 100 8.37 13.16 -17.88
CA ILE A 100 8.12 13.41 -16.45
C ILE A 100 9.33 13.01 -15.60
N ASN A 101 9.41 13.48 -14.35
CA ASN A 101 10.43 12.97 -13.44
C ASN A 101 10.07 11.55 -13.03
N TYR A 102 10.96 10.58 -13.22
CA TYR A 102 10.67 9.20 -12.89
C TYR A 102 11.89 8.42 -12.40
N LYS A 103 11.64 7.35 -11.66
CA LYS A 103 12.65 6.37 -11.23
C LYS A 103 12.06 4.97 -11.29
N VAL A 104 12.71 4.07 -12.03
CA VAL A 104 12.34 2.64 -12.08
C VAL A 104 13.37 1.83 -11.28
N GLU A 105 12.94 1.20 -10.19
CA GLU A 105 13.83 0.44 -9.30
C GLU A 105 13.40 -1.01 -9.18
N SER A 106 14.39 -1.92 -9.06
CA SER A 106 14.10 -3.31 -8.74
C SER A 106 13.87 -3.54 -7.24
N PHE A 107 14.43 -2.66 -6.41
CA PHE A 107 14.34 -2.72 -4.95
C PHE A 107 14.49 -1.32 -4.35
N ILE A 108 13.64 -1.00 -3.38
CA ILE A 108 13.67 0.26 -2.64
C ILE A 108 14.21 -0.02 -1.24
N LYS A 109 15.41 0.51 -0.95
CA LYS A 109 16.09 0.27 0.33
C LYS A 109 15.42 1.01 1.50
N ASN A 110 15.08 2.29 1.32
CA ASN A 110 14.49 3.12 2.36
C ASN A 110 12.99 3.31 2.11
N MET A 111 12.20 2.27 2.37
CA MET A 111 10.78 2.26 2.03
C MET A 111 9.97 3.27 2.85
N GLY A 112 10.33 3.46 4.13
CA GLY A 112 9.68 4.41 5.02
C GLY A 112 9.78 5.85 4.50
N GLU A 113 10.97 6.23 4.02
CA GLU A 113 11.18 7.54 3.41
C GLU A 113 10.33 7.71 2.14
N VAL A 114 10.30 6.72 1.26
CA VAL A 114 9.52 6.79 0.02
C VAL A 114 8.02 6.92 0.32
N TYR A 115 7.48 6.10 1.23
CA TYR A 115 6.08 6.22 1.66
C TYR A 115 5.76 7.59 2.27
N SER A 116 6.67 8.13 3.10
CA SER A 116 6.47 9.42 3.76
C SER A 116 6.49 10.62 2.81
N ASN A 117 7.14 10.45 1.65
CA ASN A 117 7.34 11.50 0.67
C ASN A 117 6.40 11.38 -0.55
N CYS A 118 5.66 10.28 -0.71
CA CYS A 118 4.71 10.12 -1.82
C CYS A 118 3.29 10.59 -1.46
N ASP A 119 2.58 11.14 -2.43
CA ASP A 119 1.18 11.56 -2.32
C ASP A 119 0.19 10.40 -2.42
N LEU A 120 0.53 9.39 -3.22
CA LEU A 120 -0.34 8.27 -3.53
C LEU A 120 0.50 7.03 -3.82
N VAL A 121 0.01 5.87 -3.39
CA VAL A 121 0.58 4.56 -3.72
C VAL A 121 -0.39 3.78 -4.63
N ILE A 122 0.13 3.11 -5.64
CA ILE A 122 -0.56 2.03 -6.35
C ILE A 122 0.15 0.73 -6.00
N SER A 123 -0.56 -0.27 -5.51
CA SER A 123 0.05 -1.55 -5.17
C SER A 123 -0.93 -2.72 -5.21
N ARG A 124 -0.39 -3.92 -5.13
CA ARG A 124 -1.16 -5.10 -4.67
C ARG A 124 -1.55 -4.94 -3.20
N ALA A 125 -2.52 -5.75 -2.75
CA ALA A 125 -3.06 -5.69 -1.39
C ALA A 125 -2.50 -6.81 -0.48
N GLY A 126 -1.19 -7.03 -0.52
CA GLY A 126 -0.51 -8.00 0.34
C GLY A 126 -0.50 -7.55 1.80
N ALA A 127 -0.58 -8.49 2.75
CA ALA A 127 -0.73 -8.20 4.18
C ALA A 127 0.32 -7.21 4.73
N MET A 128 1.58 -7.34 4.31
CA MET A 128 2.65 -6.42 4.70
C MET A 128 2.43 -5.01 4.14
N THR A 129 2.06 -4.88 2.86
CA THR A 129 1.80 -3.59 2.22
C THR A 129 0.67 -2.85 2.91
N ILE A 130 -0.41 -3.54 3.27
CA ILE A 130 -1.53 -2.97 4.03
C ILE A 130 -1.05 -2.41 5.38
N SER A 131 -0.26 -3.18 6.12
CA SER A 131 0.27 -2.75 7.41
C SER A 131 1.24 -1.56 7.26
N GLU A 132 2.10 -1.56 6.24
CA GLU A 132 2.99 -0.44 5.95
C GLU A 132 2.20 0.84 5.63
N LEU A 133 1.21 0.77 4.73
CA LEU A 133 0.36 1.90 4.33
C LEU A 133 -0.44 2.49 5.50
N LEU A 134 -0.97 1.65 6.39
CA LEU A 134 -1.65 2.10 7.60
C LEU A 134 -0.70 2.83 8.55
N ILE A 135 0.52 2.33 8.73
CA ILE A 135 1.51 2.92 9.64
C ILE A 135 2.04 4.26 9.10
N THR A 136 2.29 4.35 7.80
CA THR A 136 2.75 5.59 7.16
C THR A 136 1.61 6.54 6.80
N HIS A 137 0.37 6.08 7.02
CA HIS A 137 -0.85 6.81 6.71
C HIS A 137 -0.93 7.24 5.24
N THR A 138 -0.48 6.39 4.32
CA THR A 138 -0.28 6.77 2.92
C THR A 138 -1.54 6.45 2.09
N PRO A 139 -2.13 7.46 1.39
CA PRO A 139 -3.23 7.22 0.46
C PRO A 139 -2.87 6.16 -0.58
N SER A 140 -3.82 5.28 -0.92
CA SER A 140 -3.55 4.19 -1.85
C SER A 140 -4.70 3.85 -2.79
N ILE A 141 -4.33 3.39 -3.99
CA ILE A 141 -5.18 2.62 -4.89
C ILE A 141 -4.66 1.19 -4.88
N LEU A 142 -5.53 0.25 -4.52
CA LEU A 142 -5.17 -1.16 -4.34
C LEU A 142 -5.74 -1.98 -5.49
N LEU A 143 -4.86 -2.77 -6.12
CA LEU A 143 -5.15 -3.65 -7.24
C LEU A 143 -4.97 -5.12 -6.80
N PRO A 144 -5.90 -5.71 -6.01
CA PRO A 144 -5.75 -7.08 -5.53
C PRO A 144 -5.52 -8.08 -6.67
N LEU A 145 -4.74 -9.13 -6.40
CA LEU A 145 -4.53 -10.21 -7.36
C LEU A 145 -5.81 -11.04 -7.54
N PRO A 146 -6.37 -11.15 -8.76
CA PRO A 146 -7.63 -11.84 -8.99
C PRO A 146 -7.57 -13.36 -8.76
N TRP A 147 -6.37 -13.97 -8.84
CA TRP A 147 -6.16 -15.42 -8.72
C TRP A 147 -5.54 -15.85 -7.40
N ALA A 148 -5.49 -14.98 -6.39
CA ALA A 148 -4.91 -15.35 -5.10
C ALA A 148 -5.73 -16.49 -4.48
N THR A 149 -5.08 -17.62 -4.21
CA THR A 149 -5.67 -18.93 -3.83
C THR A 149 -6.67 -18.87 -2.66
N ASP A 150 -6.67 -17.81 -1.87
CA ASP A 150 -7.55 -17.61 -0.71
C ASP A 150 -8.27 -16.24 -0.66
N ASP A 151 -8.30 -15.46 -1.75
CA ASP A 151 -8.93 -14.11 -1.88
C ASP A 151 -8.57 -13.09 -0.76
N HIS A 152 -7.49 -13.35 -0.03
CA HIS A 152 -7.08 -12.53 1.12
C HIS A 152 -6.66 -11.12 0.71
N GLN A 153 -6.15 -10.94 -0.52
CA GLN A 153 -5.81 -9.61 -1.03
C GLN A 153 -7.05 -8.74 -1.23
N THR A 154 -8.14 -9.30 -1.74
CA THR A 154 -9.39 -8.55 -1.91
C THR A 154 -9.97 -8.16 -0.56
N SER A 155 -9.94 -9.08 0.41
CA SER A 155 -10.37 -8.81 1.80
C SER A 155 -9.56 -7.67 2.43
N ASN A 156 -8.24 -7.72 2.30
CA ASN A 156 -7.32 -6.68 2.73
C ASN A 156 -7.60 -5.31 2.08
N ALA A 157 -7.81 -5.31 0.76
CA ALA A 157 -8.09 -4.09 0.00
C ALA A 157 -9.42 -3.46 0.44
N LYS A 158 -10.48 -4.27 0.50
CA LYS A 158 -11.82 -3.86 0.93
C LYS A 158 -11.83 -3.34 2.38
N TYR A 159 -11.00 -3.91 3.25
CA TYR A 159 -10.85 -3.41 4.62
C TYR A 159 -10.37 -1.95 4.64
N LEU A 160 -9.25 -1.63 3.97
CA LEU A 160 -8.77 -0.24 3.89
C LEU A 160 -9.74 0.71 3.17
N GLU A 161 -10.43 0.23 2.15
CA GLU A 161 -11.44 1.02 1.45
C GLU A 161 -12.64 1.32 2.35
N SER A 162 -13.11 0.35 3.14
CA SER A 162 -14.19 0.55 4.11
C SER A 162 -13.85 1.57 5.20
N LEU A 163 -12.56 1.72 5.50
CA LEU A 163 -12.05 2.74 6.41
C LEU A 163 -11.94 4.13 5.76
N GLY A 164 -12.07 4.22 4.43
CA GLY A 164 -11.82 5.45 3.67
C GLY A 164 -10.35 5.74 3.40
N ALA A 165 -9.45 4.79 3.68
CA ALA A 165 -8.00 4.95 3.54
C ALA A 165 -7.45 4.49 2.17
N ALA A 166 -8.26 3.82 1.35
CA ALA A 166 -7.90 3.37 0.02
C ALA A 166 -9.07 3.46 -0.98
N ARG A 167 -8.75 3.28 -2.27
CA ARG A 167 -9.69 2.87 -3.32
C ARG A 167 -9.27 1.52 -3.87
N VAL A 168 -10.23 0.69 -4.27
CA VAL A 168 -9.95 -0.62 -4.84
C VAL A 168 -10.41 -0.67 -6.30
N LEU A 169 -9.56 -1.22 -7.16
CA LEU A 169 -9.91 -1.61 -8.52
C LEU A 169 -9.43 -3.03 -8.78
N GLU A 170 -10.20 -3.80 -9.54
CA GLU A 170 -9.70 -5.08 -10.03
C GLU A 170 -8.55 -4.84 -11.01
N SER A 171 -7.54 -5.72 -10.98
CA SER A 171 -6.39 -5.66 -11.87
C SER A 171 -6.74 -6.15 -13.29
N ASP A 172 -7.68 -5.48 -13.94
CA ASP A 172 -8.31 -5.82 -15.21
C ASP A 172 -8.19 -4.64 -16.19
N LYS A 173 -7.97 -4.93 -17.48
CA LYS A 173 -7.89 -3.92 -18.54
C LYS A 173 -9.18 -3.08 -18.67
N LYS A 174 -10.34 -3.62 -18.30
CA LYS A 174 -11.59 -2.84 -18.28
C LYS A 174 -11.51 -1.62 -17.34
N ASN A 175 -10.57 -1.62 -16.39
CA ASN A 175 -10.39 -0.56 -15.41
C ASN A 175 -9.33 0.48 -15.80
N ILE A 176 -8.78 0.47 -17.03
CA ILE A 176 -7.80 1.46 -17.49
C ILE A 176 -8.33 2.89 -17.28
N SER A 177 -9.50 3.20 -17.84
CA SER A 177 -10.09 4.54 -17.72
C SER A 177 -10.55 4.87 -16.30
N ALA A 178 -10.94 3.88 -15.52
CA ALA A 178 -11.27 4.07 -14.11
C ALA A 178 -10.02 4.47 -13.29
N LEU A 179 -8.89 3.78 -13.51
CA LEU A 179 -7.62 4.09 -12.86
C LEU A 179 -7.09 5.46 -13.31
N ALA A 180 -7.13 5.76 -14.61
CA ALA A 180 -6.75 7.08 -15.13
C ALA A 180 -7.58 8.22 -14.51
N SER A 181 -8.88 8.01 -14.35
CA SER A 181 -9.79 8.96 -13.70
C SER A 181 -9.45 9.16 -12.23
N LEU A 182 -9.18 8.08 -11.48
CA LEU A 182 -8.73 8.17 -10.09
C LEU A 182 -7.41 8.92 -9.98
N LEU A 183 -6.42 8.62 -10.83
CA LEU A 183 -5.13 9.29 -10.79
C LEU A 183 -5.23 10.78 -11.10
N THR A 184 -6.04 11.15 -12.09
CA THR A 184 -6.32 12.56 -12.40
C THR A 184 -7.01 13.27 -11.24
N ARG A 185 -8.00 12.63 -10.62
CA ARG A 185 -8.71 13.17 -9.46
C ARG A 185 -7.78 13.34 -8.26
N PHE A 186 -6.98 12.33 -7.93
CA PHE A 186 -6.06 12.37 -6.80
C PHE A 186 -4.90 13.32 -7.03
N SER A 187 -4.46 13.59 -8.26
CA SER A 187 -3.36 14.52 -8.49
C SER A 187 -3.72 15.96 -8.13
N VAL A 188 -4.99 16.36 -8.35
CA VAL A 188 -5.48 17.72 -8.08
C VAL A 188 -6.25 17.86 -6.76
N ASN A 189 -6.87 16.78 -6.26
CA ASN A 189 -7.70 16.84 -5.05
C ASN A 189 -6.91 16.53 -3.78
N LYS A 190 -6.23 17.57 -3.26
CA LYS A 190 -5.45 17.51 -2.01
C LYS A 190 -6.29 17.16 -0.79
N GLU A 191 -7.52 17.67 -0.71
CA GLU A 191 -8.45 17.43 0.41
C GLU A 191 -8.86 15.96 0.49
N GLU A 192 -9.07 15.30 -0.65
CA GLU A 192 -9.39 13.87 -0.65
C GLU A 192 -8.20 13.02 -0.16
N ARG A 193 -6.98 13.35 -0.57
CA ARG A 193 -5.77 12.69 -0.05
C ARG A 193 -5.62 12.91 1.45
N LEU A 194 -5.88 14.11 1.94
CA LEU A 194 -5.91 14.43 3.37
C LEU A 194 -6.95 13.60 4.14
N SER A 195 -8.15 13.45 3.59
CA SER A 195 -9.19 12.61 4.18
C SER A 195 -8.74 11.14 4.30
N MET A 196 -8.06 10.61 3.28
CA MET A 196 -7.53 9.24 3.31
C MET A 196 -6.41 9.09 4.36
N ILE A 197 -5.51 10.08 4.47
CA ILE A 197 -4.46 10.11 5.52
C ILE A 197 -5.09 10.07 6.92
N ASN A 198 -6.11 10.90 7.17
CA ASN A 198 -6.78 10.93 8.47
C ASN A 198 -7.50 9.63 8.78
N SER A 199 -8.12 9.02 7.78
CA SER A 199 -8.75 7.70 7.89
C SER A 199 -7.75 6.62 8.28
N ALA A 200 -6.58 6.59 7.62
CA ALA A 200 -5.50 5.66 7.95
C ALA A 200 -4.96 5.88 9.38
N LYS A 201 -4.81 7.14 9.82
CA LYS A 201 -4.40 7.48 11.20
C LYS A 201 -5.35 6.93 12.25
N LEU A 202 -6.66 7.10 12.03
CA LEU A 202 -7.69 6.59 12.95
C LEU A 202 -7.63 5.07 13.05
N ALA A 203 -7.52 4.38 11.91
CA ALA A 203 -7.42 2.92 11.87
C ALA A 203 -6.14 2.39 12.54
N ASN A 204 -4.99 3.04 12.31
CA ASN A 204 -3.72 2.65 12.92
C ASN A 204 -3.74 2.79 14.46
N ASN A 205 -4.33 3.87 14.97
CA ASN A 205 -4.51 4.05 16.42
C ASN A 205 -5.34 2.93 17.06
N GLN A 206 -6.34 2.39 16.34
CA GLN A 206 -7.17 1.27 16.81
C GLN A 206 -6.44 -0.08 16.79
N GLN A 207 -5.43 -0.25 15.93
CA GLN A 207 -4.66 -1.50 15.82
C GLN A 207 -3.43 -1.57 16.75
N THR A 208 -3.34 -0.73 17.78
CA THR A 208 -2.09 -0.38 18.47
C THR A 208 -1.17 -1.59 18.73
N THR A 209 -0.07 -1.64 17.98
CA THR A 209 1.06 -2.57 18.06
C THR A 209 1.65 -2.74 19.48
N LYS A 210 1.33 -1.82 20.40
CA LYS A 210 1.60 -1.94 21.85
C LYS A 210 0.93 -3.15 22.50
N ALA A 211 -0.12 -3.70 21.91
CA ALA A 211 -0.79 -4.90 22.41
C ALA A 211 0.11 -6.15 22.33
N ILE A 212 0.99 -6.25 21.30
CA ILE A 212 1.90 -7.40 21.11
C ILE A 212 2.87 -7.51 22.28
N PHE A 213 3.70 -6.49 22.48
CA PHE A 213 4.76 -6.55 23.50
C PHE A 213 4.20 -6.53 24.92
N LYS A 214 3.14 -5.74 25.17
CA LYS A 214 2.52 -5.66 26.49
C LYS A 214 1.88 -7.00 26.87
N LYS A 215 1.12 -7.65 25.98
CA LYS A 215 0.48 -8.92 26.30
C LYS A 215 1.41 -10.13 26.29
N ILE A 216 2.44 -10.15 25.43
CA ILE A 216 3.48 -11.19 25.49
C ILE A 216 4.18 -11.12 26.87
N ASN A 217 4.60 -9.92 27.31
CA ASN A 217 5.22 -9.75 28.62
C ASN A 217 4.26 -10.01 29.80
N GLU A 218 2.99 -9.62 29.70
CA GLU A 218 1.96 -9.94 30.71
C GLU A 218 1.65 -11.44 30.77
N SER A 219 1.74 -12.16 29.66
CA SER A 219 1.56 -13.61 29.63
C SER A 219 2.76 -14.36 30.20
N ILE A 220 3.99 -13.88 29.97
CA ILE A 220 5.21 -14.44 30.53
C ILE A 220 5.27 -14.23 32.06
N LYS A 221 4.77 -13.09 32.57
CA LYS A 221 4.73 -12.80 34.01
C LYS A 221 3.66 -13.54 34.81
N LYS A 222 2.67 -14.17 34.15
CA LYS A 222 1.65 -14.99 34.82
C LYS A 222 2.09 -16.43 35.06
N ASP A 223 3.19 -16.85 34.45
CA ASP A 223 3.77 -18.19 34.55
C ASP A 223 5.04 -18.22 35.46
N THR A 224 5.28 -17.15 36.22
CA THR A 224 6.27 -17.05 37.32
C THR A 224 5.57 -16.68 38.62
#